data_AF-A0A418DRQ2-F1
#
_entry.id   AF-A0A418DRQ2-F1
#
_cell.length_a   1.000
_cell.length_b   1.000
_cell.length_c   1.000
_cell.angle_alpha   90.00
_cell.angle_beta   90.00
_cell.angle_gamma   90.00
#
_symmetry.space_group_name_H-M   'P 1'
#
loop_
_entity.id
_entity.type
_entity.pdbx_description
1 polymer ?
#
loop_
_entity_poly.entity_id
_entity_poly.type
_entity_poly.pdbx_seq_one_letter_code
_entity_poly.pdbx_strand_id
1 'polypeptide(L)' 'DQAIGKNGKLDGMAVIKLVTQKRAKPTFSESCPAPVLELAMLCLDYEPGNRPSAADVVQLIQSRIKPALEAY' A
#
# COMPACT_ATOMS: atom_id res chain seq x y z
N ASP A 1 6.37 -11.33 -10.11
CA ASP A 1 7.41 -12.10 -10.81
C ASP A 1 8.60 -12.49 -9.93
N GLN A 2 9.39 -11.55 -9.40
CA GLN A 2 10.64 -11.87 -8.65
C GLN A 2 10.46 -12.59 -7.29
N ALA A 3 9.23 -12.73 -6.78
CA ALA A 3 8.91 -13.40 -5.52
C ALA A 3 8.21 -14.75 -5.69
N ILE A 4 7.95 -15.18 -6.93
CA ILE A 4 7.28 -16.45 -7.20
C ILE A 4 8.35 -17.53 -7.22
N GLY A 5 8.28 -18.45 -6.27
CA GLY A 5 9.16 -19.61 -6.16
C GLY A 5 8.93 -20.62 -7.27
N LYS A 6 9.83 -21.60 -7.37
CA LYS A 6 9.84 -22.62 -8.44
C LYS A 6 8.56 -23.47 -8.55
N ASN A 7 7.73 -23.47 -7.52
CA ASN A 7 6.44 -24.17 -7.44
C ASN A 7 5.23 -23.27 -7.74
N GLY A 8 5.45 -22.05 -8.24
CA GLY A 8 4.39 -21.07 -8.48
C GLY A 8 3.82 -20.41 -7.22
N LYS A 9 4.33 -20.78 -6.03
CA LYS A 9 3.92 -20.16 -4.76
C LYS A 9 4.82 -18.99 -4.42
N LEU A 10 4.31 -18.04 -3.65
CA LEU A 10 5.12 -16.95 -3.11
C LEU A 10 6.20 -17.51 -2.18
N ASP A 11 7.46 -17.17 -2.46
CA ASP A 11 8.57 -17.43 -1.57
C ASP A 11 8.65 -16.27 -0.56
N GLY A 12 8.32 -16.57 0.70
CA GLY A 12 8.30 -15.57 1.78
C GLY A 12 9.64 -14.87 1.98
N MET A 13 10.77 -15.58 1.79
CA MET A 13 12.09 -14.97 1.94
C MET A 13 12.39 -14.02 0.78
N ALA A 14 11.97 -14.37 -0.43
CA ALA A 14 12.06 -13.48 -1.59
C ALA A 14 11.20 -12.22 -1.40
N VAL A 15 9.98 -12.35 -0.84
CA VAL A 15 9.13 -11.20 -0.50
C VAL A 15 9.81 -10.28 0.52
N ILE A 16 10.30 -10.84 1.64
CA ILE A 16 11.00 -10.06 2.68
C ILE A 16 12.19 -9.30 2.07
N LYS A 17 12.98 -9.96 1.22
CA LYS A 17 14.11 -9.33 0.54
C LYS A 17 13.68 -8.16 -0.32
N LEU A 18 12.63 -8.30 -1.13
CA LEU A 18 12.17 -7.22 -2.01
C LEU A 18 11.60 -6.04 -1.23
N VAL A 19 10.87 -6.28 -0.13
CA VAL A 19 10.34 -5.23 0.73
C VAL A 19 11.46 -4.46 1.43
N THR A 20 12.41 -5.17 2.04
CA THR A 20 13.55 -4.55 2.74
C THR A 20 14.48 -3.78 1.80
N GLN A 21 14.59 -4.20 0.54
CA GLN A 21 15.33 -3.48 -0.50
C GLN A 21 14.57 -2.28 -1.09
N LYS A 22 13.39 -1.95 -0.58
CA LYS A 22 12.53 -0.87 -1.11
C LYS A 22 12.16 -1.10 -2.59
N ARG A 23 11.95 -2.37 -2.98
CA ARG A 23 11.66 -2.80 -4.37
C ARG A 23 10.28 -3.44 -4.56
N ALA A 24 9.51 -3.57 -3.50
CA ALA A 24 8.15 -4.11 -3.57
C ALA A 24 7.16 -3.30 -2.73
N LYS A 25 6.04 -2.97 -3.36
CA LYS A 25 4.76 -2.62 -2.75
C LYS A 25 3.69 -3.55 -3.32
N PRO A 26 2.57 -3.78 -2.61
CA PRO A 26 1.43 -4.47 -3.20
C PRO A 26 0.92 -3.72 -4.44
N THR A 27 0.45 -4.46 -5.43
CA THR A 27 -0.32 -3.92 -6.55
C THR A 27 -1.78 -3.78 -6.13
N PHE A 28 -2.43 -2.72 -6.59
CA PHE A 28 -3.85 -2.50 -6.38
C PHE A 28 -4.63 -2.86 -7.63
N SER A 29 -5.91 -3.21 -7.46
CA SER A 29 -6.85 -3.42 -8.57
C SER A 29 -6.97 -2.14 -9.41
N GLU A 30 -7.18 -2.27 -10.72
CA GLU A 30 -7.54 -1.15 -11.59
C GLU A 30 -8.86 -0.48 -11.17
N SER A 31 -9.75 -1.22 -10.51
CA SER A 31 -10.99 -0.70 -9.94
C SER A 31 -10.83 -0.02 -8.57
N CYS A 32 -9.59 0.08 -8.03
CA CYS A 32 -9.36 0.73 -6.76
C CYS A 32 -9.62 2.23 -6.88
N PRO A 33 -10.52 2.81 -6.05
CA PRO A 33 -10.76 4.25 -6.10
C PRO A 33 -9.49 5.03 -5.81
N ALA A 34 -9.22 6.08 -6.60
CA ALA A 34 -8.02 6.90 -6.46
C ALA A 34 -7.77 7.41 -5.03
N PRO A 35 -8.77 7.88 -4.25
CA PRO A 35 -8.55 8.32 -2.87
C PRO A 35 -8.00 7.20 -1.97
N VAL A 36 -8.45 5.96 -2.17
CA VAL A 36 -8.00 4.80 -1.40
C VAL A 36 -6.57 4.43 -1.79
N LEU A 37 -6.25 4.45 -3.10
CA LEU A 37 -4.91 4.19 -3.60
C LEU A 37 -3.90 5.20 -3.04
N GLU A 38 -4.25 6.48 -3.04
CA GLU A 38 -3.40 7.55 -2.49
C GLU A 38 -3.11 7.33 -1.01
N LEU A 39 -4.13 7.06 -0.19
CA LEU A 39 -3.94 6.75 1.24
C LEU A 39 -3.04 5.51 1.43
N ALA A 40 -3.27 4.46 0.64
CA ALA A 40 -2.48 3.25 0.73
C ALA A 40 -1.00 3.50 0.40
N MET A 41 -0.72 4.34 -0.61
CA MET A 41 0.66 4.68 -1.00
C MET A 41 1.39 5.50 0.07
N LEU A 42 0.68 6.35 0.83
CA LEU A 42 1.23 7.04 2.01
C LEU A 42 1.62 6.05 3.11
N CYS A 43 0.74 5.09 3.42
CA CYS A 43 1.02 4.06 4.43
C CYS A 43 2.18 3.14 4.01
N LEU A 44 2.33 2.90 2.71
CA LEU A 44 3.35 2.05 2.11
C LEU A 44 4.62 2.82 1.73
N ASP A 45 4.87 4.01 2.29
CA ASP A 45 6.12 4.71 2.05
C ASP A 45 7.32 3.85 2.51
N TYR A 46 8.35 3.81 1.67
CA TYR A 46 9.57 3.10 1.96
C TYR A 46 10.36 3.77 3.08
N GLU A 47 10.21 5.08 3.27
CA GLU A 47 10.78 5.83 4.37
C GLU A 47 9.83 5.78 5.58
N PRO A 48 10.21 5.14 6.70
CA PRO A 48 9.33 4.98 7.85
C PRO A 48 8.81 6.30 8.42
N GLY A 49 9.63 7.37 8.39
CA GLY A 49 9.25 8.69 8.90
C GLY A 49 8.18 9.42 8.07
N ASN A 50 7.96 9.01 6.82
CA ASN A 50 6.93 9.58 5.95
C ASN A 50 5.56 8.92 6.16
N ARG A 51 5.51 7.77 6.85
CA ARG A 51 4.26 7.05 7.06
C ARG A 51 3.38 7.81 8.05
N PRO A 52 2.07 7.97 7.77
CA PRO A 52 1.16 8.58 8.71
C PRO A 52 1.05 7.75 9.98
N SER A 53 0.82 8.40 11.12
CA SER A 53 0.39 7.70 12.31
C SER A 53 -1.01 7.11 12.11
N ALA A 54 -1.41 6.15 12.94
CA ALA A 54 -2.78 5.62 12.89
C ALA A 54 -3.84 6.72 13.10
N ALA A 55 -3.54 7.72 13.93
CA ALA A 55 -4.42 8.87 14.16
C ALA A 55 -4.56 9.73 12.88
N ASP A 56 -3.44 9.98 12.19
CA ASP A 56 -3.46 10.71 10.91
C ASP A 56 -4.25 9.94 9.85
N VAL A 57 -4.13 8.61 9.80
CA VAL A 57 -4.92 7.76 8.90
C VAL A 57 -6.41 7.93 9.17
N VAL A 58 -6.85 7.90 10.43
CA VAL A 58 -8.27 8.12 10.77
C VAL A 58 -8.73 9.50 10.31
N GLN A 59 -7.93 10.55 10.56
CA GLN A 59 -8.23 11.91 10.12
C GLN A 59 -8.32 12.01 8.59
N LEU A 60 -7.39 11.41 7.85
CA LEU A 60 -7.41 11.37 6.38
C LEU A 60 -8.65 10.64 5.86
N ILE A 61 -9.01 9.51 6.47
CA ILE A 61 -10.19 8.73 6.10
C ILE A 61 -11.45 9.58 6.26
N GLN A 62 -11.60 10.26 7.39
CA GLN A 62 -12.80 11.05 7.70
C GLN A 62 -12.90 12.33 6.87
N SER A 63 -11.79 13.05 6.69
CA SER A 63 -11.79 14.39 6.09
C SER A 63 -11.62 14.39 4.57
N ARG A 64 -11.01 13.35 3.99
CA ARG A 64 -10.70 13.31 2.55
C ARG A 64 -11.26 12.08 1.87
N ILE A 65 -11.00 10.88 2.40
CA ILE A 65 -11.30 9.64 1.68
C ILE A 65 -12.81 9.38 1.64
N LYS A 66 -13.48 9.36 2.79
CA LYS A 66 -14.92 9.10 2.85
C LYS A 66 -15.74 10.10 2.02
N PRO A 67 -15.54 11.43 2.14
CA PRO A 67 -16.24 12.38 1.28
C PRO A 67 -15.97 12.18 -0.22
N ALA A 68 -14.71 11.87 -0.59
CA ALA A 68 -14.36 11.64 -1.98
C ALA A 68 -15.02 10.38 -2.55
N LEU A 69 -15.17 9.33 -1.75
CA LEU A 69 -15.85 8.10 -2.15
C LEU A 69 -17.37 8.26 -2.26
N GLU A 70 -17.97 9.11 -1.41
CA GLU A 70 -19.40 9.42 -1.49
C GLU A 70 -19.76 10.24 -2.75
N ALA A 71 -18.77 10.91 -3.35
CA ALA A 71 -18.90 11.69 -4.58
C ALA A 71 -18.47 10.94 -5.86
N TYR A 72 -17.96 9.71 -5.73
CA TYR A 72 -17.41 8.87 -6.82
C TYR A 72 -18.48 7.95 -7.41
#